data_AF-A0A7W5NVC0-F1
#
_entry.id   AF-A0A7W5NVC0-F1
#
_cell.length_a   1.000
_cell.length_b   1.000
_cell.length_c   1.000
_cell.angle_alpha   90.00
_cell.angle_beta   90.00
_cell.angle_gamma   90.00
#
_symmetry.space_group_name_H-M   'P 1'
#
loop_
_entity.id
_entity.type
_entity.pdbx_description
1 polymer ?
#
loop_
_entity_poly.entity_id
_entity_poly.type
_entity_poly.pdbx_seq_one_letter_code
_entity_poly.pdbx_strand_id
1 'polypeptide(L)'
;MNMKSTSQHMNWGALLPAYVILGGAALLALGGAQEISQNNGHPFGVALALFASAALFGVLAVLTWMNWRAARFRASRWGLYDQTGQKGGFLKGFLFGLLGVFVVHVVLFFAAFTPAAPEAVKAIASIALLPYAVLYTVVPIVTGYLTRFVRATRI
;
A
#
# COMPACT_ATOMS: atom_id res chain seq x y z
N MET A 1 -4.17 34.73 -16.63
CA MET A 1 -3.16 33.67 -16.38
C MET A 1 -3.81 32.32 -16.61
N ASN A 2 -3.34 31.54 -17.58
CA ASN A 2 -3.87 30.20 -17.84
C ASN A 2 -3.41 29.28 -16.70
N MET A 3 -4.30 28.91 -15.77
CA MET A 3 -3.98 27.96 -14.70
C MET A 3 -3.67 26.62 -15.35
N LYS A 4 -2.39 26.24 -15.43
CA LYS A 4 -1.98 24.91 -15.87
C LYS A 4 -2.65 23.87 -14.97
N SER A 5 -3.40 22.95 -15.57
CA SER A 5 -4.06 21.86 -14.84
C SER A 5 -3.03 21.03 -14.08
N THR A 6 -3.39 20.53 -12.88
CA THR A 6 -2.54 19.62 -12.09
C THR A 6 -2.07 18.41 -12.90
N SER A 7 -2.87 17.95 -13.86
CA SER A 7 -2.52 16.84 -14.75
C SER A 7 -1.29 17.13 -15.63
N GLN A 8 -1.05 18.40 -15.98
CA GLN A 8 0.13 18.83 -16.77
C GLN A 8 1.43 18.77 -15.96
N HIS A 9 1.33 18.73 -14.63
CA HIS A 9 2.49 18.63 -13.74
C HIS A 9 2.75 17.19 -13.26
N MET A 10 1.92 16.21 -13.62
CA MET A 10 2.13 14.79 -13.29
C MET A 10 3.27 14.20 -14.13
N ASN A 11 4.11 13.37 -13.50
CA ASN A 11 5.17 12.66 -14.23
C ASN A 11 4.62 11.35 -14.79
N TRP A 12 4.02 11.42 -15.99
CA TRP A 12 3.47 10.24 -16.66
C TRP A 12 4.56 9.29 -17.18
N GLY A 13 5.74 9.81 -17.53
CA GLY A 13 6.87 8.98 -17.98
C GLY A 13 7.32 7.97 -16.94
N ALA A 14 7.25 8.32 -15.65
CA ALA A 14 7.54 7.38 -14.56
C ALA A 14 6.33 6.49 -14.17
N LEU A 15 5.10 6.96 -14.38
CA LEU A 15 3.89 6.27 -13.92
C LEU A 15 3.37 5.24 -14.94
N LEU A 16 3.49 5.52 -16.24
CA LEU A 16 2.98 4.65 -17.31
C LEU A 16 3.58 3.22 -17.26
N PRO A 17 4.91 3.02 -17.09
CA PRO A 17 5.45 1.66 -16.95
C PRO A 17 4.86 0.91 -15.75
N ALA A 18 4.60 1.60 -14.65
CA ALA A 18 3.99 1.00 -13.47
C ALA A 18 2.54 0.57 -13.73
N TYR A 19 1.75 1.35 -14.49
CA TYR A 19 0.41 0.94 -14.94
C TYR A 19 0.45 -0.31 -15.81
N VAL A 20 1.38 -0.40 -16.75
CA VAL A 20 1.50 -1.56 -17.63
C VAL A 20 1.88 -2.80 -16.82
N ILE A 21 2.93 -2.72 -16.01
CA ILE A 21 3.46 -3.88 -15.27
C ILE A 21 2.51 -4.29 -14.14
N LEU A 22 2.22 -3.37 -13.22
CA LEU A 22 1.41 -3.69 -12.04
C LEU A 22 -0.06 -3.87 -12.41
N GLY A 23 -0.58 -3.08 -13.36
CA GLY A 23 -1.97 -3.20 -13.81
C GLY A 23 -2.18 -4.47 -14.62
N GLY A 24 -1.25 -4.81 -15.51
CA GLY A 24 -1.25 -6.09 -16.23
C GLY A 24 -1.17 -7.28 -15.27
N ALA A 25 -0.24 -7.26 -14.31
CA ALA A 25 -0.12 -8.32 -13.31
C ALA A 25 -1.37 -8.42 -12.40
N ALA A 26 -1.99 -7.30 -12.05
CA ALA A 26 -3.21 -7.29 -11.24
C ALA A 26 -4.40 -7.92 -11.99
N LEU A 27 -4.52 -7.63 -13.28
CA LEU A 27 -5.55 -8.25 -14.15
C LEU A 27 -5.28 -9.74 -14.36
N LEU A 28 -4.01 -10.15 -14.53
CA LEU A 28 -3.65 -11.57 -14.61
C LEU A 28 -4.00 -12.32 -13.33
N ALA A 29 -3.71 -11.75 -12.16
CA ALA A 29 -4.09 -12.35 -10.87
C ALA A 29 -5.62 -12.45 -10.72
N LEU A 30 -6.36 -11.43 -11.17
CA LEU A 30 -7.82 -11.45 -11.15
C LEU A 30 -8.40 -12.51 -12.10
N GLY A 31 -7.88 -12.60 -13.33
CA GLY A 31 -8.24 -13.62 -14.29
C GLY A 31 -7.91 -15.03 -13.81
N GLY A 32 -6.74 -15.20 -13.18
CA GLY A 32 -6.33 -16.46 -12.55
C GLY A 32 -7.26 -16.87 -11.41
N ALA A 33 -7.74 -15.92 -10.59
CA ALA A 33 -8.74 -16.21 -9.56
C ALA A 33 -10.04 -16.76 -10.17
N GLN A 34 -10.51 -16.15 -11.26
CA GLN A 34 -11.68 -16.59 -12.00
C GLN A 34 -11.47 -18.00 -12.58
N GLU A 35 -10.32 -18.26 -13.22
CA GLU A 35 -9.98 -19.55 -13.80
C GLU A 35 -9.93 -20.66 -12.75
N ILE A 36 -9.28 -20.42 -11.61
CA ILE A 36 -9.24 -21.37 -10.48
C ILE A 36 -10.67 -21.65 -9.99
N SER A 37 -11.50 -20.62 -9.85
CA SER A 37 -12.89 -20.78 -9.39
C SER A 37 -13.75 -21.57 -10.37
N GLN A 38 -13.61 -21.34 -11.69
CA GLN A 38 -14.39 -22.02 -12.72
C GLN A 38 -13.99 -23.50 -12.87
N ASN A 39 -12.73 -23.82 -12.58
CA ASN A 39 -12.20 -25.18 -12.66
C ASN A 39 -12.32 -25.97 -11.35
N ASN A 40 -13.17 -25.54 -10.41
CA ASN A 40 -13.31 -26.15 -9.07
C ASN A 40 -11.98 -26.27 -8.29
N GLY A 41 -11.06 -25.33 -8.52
CA GLY A 41 -9.79 -25.27 -7.81
C GLY A 41 -9.95 -24.91 -6.34
N HIS A 42 -8.87 -25.08 -5.57
CA HIS A 42 -8.91 -24.89 -4.13
C HIS A 42 -9.29 -23.44 -3.76
N PRO A 43 -10.26 -23.21 -2.84
CA PRO A 43 -10.78 -21.88 -2.53
C PRO A 43 -9.72 -20.93 -1.97
N PHE A 44 -8.70 -21.47 -1.29
CA PHE A 44 -7.55 -20.69 -0.85
C PHE A 44 -6.74 -20.09 -2.01
N GLY A 45 -6.63 -20.81 -3.14
CA GLY A 45 -5.96 -20.31 -4.34
C GLY A 45 -6.69 -19.12 -4.96
N VAL A 46 -8.04 -19.18 -4.99
CA VAL A 46 -8.89 -18.06 -5.42
C VAL A 46 -8.67 -16.86 -4.52
N ALA A 47 -8.74 -17.05 -3.20
CA ALA A 47 -8.56 -15.96 -2.24
C ALA A 47 -7.17 -15.31 -2.37
N LEU A 48 -6.10 -16.09 -2.47
CA LEU A 48 -4.74 -15.59 -2.66
C LEU A 48 -4.60 -14.77 -3.94
N ALA A 49 -5.15 -15.25 -5.06
CA ALA A 49 -5.10 -14.55 -6.33
C ALA A 49 -5.86 -13.21 -6.28
N LEU A 50 -7.02 -13.17 -5.61
CA LEU A 50 -7.77 -11.93 -5.36
C LEU A 50 -6.98 -10.96 -4.46
N PHE A 51 -6.36 -11.45 -3.38
CA PHE A 51 -5.51 -10.62 -2.52
C PHE A 51 -4.30 -10.06 -3.26
N ALA A 52 -3.66 -10.86 -4.12
CA ALA A 52 -2.56 -10.40 -4.96
C ALA A 52 -3.02 -9.31 -5.94
N SER A 53 -4.16 -9.50 -6.61
CA SER A 53 -4.74 -8.49 -7.50
C SER A 53 -5.05 -7.17 -6.76
N ALA A 54 -5.72 -7.26 -5.62
CA ALA A 54 -6.06 -6.10 -4.80
C ALA A 54 -4.81 -5.38 -4.29
N ALA A 55 -3.77 -6.11 -3.88
CA ALA A 55 -2.50 -5.54 -3.43
C ALA A 55 -1.81 -4.76 -4.56
N LEU A 56 -1.76 -5.32 -5.77
CA LEU A 56 -1.13 -4.68 -6.93
C LEU A 56 -1.88 -3.41 -7.35
N PHE A 57 -3.21 -3.45 -7.41
CA PHE A 57 -4.01 -2.24 -7.65
C PHE A 57 -3.84 -1.21 -6.52
N GLY A 58 -3.74 -1.65 -5.27
CA GLY A 58 -3.45 -0.80 -4.13
C GLY A 58 -2.13 -0.05 -4.26
N VAL A 59 -1.04 -0.75 -4.64
CA VAL A 59 0.26 -0.12 -4.92
C VAL A 59 0.14 0.91 -6.04
N LEU A 60 -0.56 0.57 -7.12
CA LEU A 60 -0.82 1.46 -8.25
C LEU A 60 -1.55 2.74 -7.82
N ALA A 61 -2.61 2.60 -7.02
CA ALA A 61 -3.36 3.72 -6.48
C ALA A 61 -2.48 4.64 -5.61
N VAL A 62 -1.62 4.07 -4.77
CA VAL A 62 -0.66 4.83 -3.94
C VAL A 62 0.33 5.60 -4.82
N LEU A 63 0.91 4.97 -5.85
CA LEU A 63 1.83 5.63 -6.78
C LEU A 63 1.15 6.79 -7.52
N THR A 64 -0.07 6.59 -8.00
CA THR A 64 -0.85 7.61 -8.68
C THR A 64 -1.18 8.78 -7.75
N TRP A 65 -1.60 8.50 -6.53
CA TRP A 65 -1.84 9.51 -5.51
C TRP A 65 -0.58 10.30 -5.16
N MET A 66 0.56 9.63 -4.99
CA MET A 66 1.85 10.28 -4.78
C MET A 66 2.21 11.19 -5.96
N ASN A 67 2.08 10.72 -7.19
CA ASN A 67 2.38 11.54 -8.37
C ASN A 67 1.47 12.77 -8.47
N TRP A 68 0.17 12.60 -8.19
CA TRP A 68 -0.79 13.71 -8.15
C TRP A 68 -0.44 14.74 -7.08
N ARG A 69 -0.11 14.29 -5.85
CA ARG A 69 0.27 15.19 -4.76
C ARG A 69 1.56 15.96 -5.07
N ALA A 70 2.55 15.28 -5.62
CA ALA A 70 3.79 15.90 -6.07
C ALA A 70 3.53 16.91 -7.21
N ALA A 71 2.60 16.61 -8.12
CA ALA A 71 2.18 17.53 -9.18
C ALA A 71 1.50 18.78 -8.62
N ARG A 72 0.61 18.64 -7.64
CA ARG A 72 -0.02 19.79 -6.96
C ARG A 72 1.01 20.67 -6.26
N PHE A 73 1.97 20.06 -5.57
CA PHE A 73 3.05 20.79 -4.91
C PHE A 73 3.97 21.50 -5.92
N ARG A 74 4.26 20.90 -7.08
CA ARG A 74 4.99 21.58 -8.18
C ARG A 74 4.20 22.75 -8.75
N ALA A 75 2.89 22.55 -8.94
CA ALA A 75 2.00 23.58 -9.47
C ALA A 75 1.88 24.78 -8.50
N SER A 76 1.76 24.53 -7.19
CA SER A 76 1.69 25.60 -6.18
C SER A 76 2.99 26.40 -6.05
N ARG A 77 4.12 25.80 -6.43
CA ARG A 77 5.45 26.44 -6.41
C ARG A 77 5.82 27.11 -7.73
N TRP A 78 4.97 27.02 -8.76
CA TRP A 78 5.22 27.67 -10.04
C TRP A 78 5.10 29.19 -9.89
N GLY A 79 6.22 29.85 -9.58
CA GLY A 79 6.33 31.31 -9.44
C GLY A 79 6.67 31.81 -8.03
N LEU A 80 6.80 30.94 -7.02
CA LEU A 80 7.18 31.31 -5.65
C LEU A 80 8.51 30.66 -5.26
N TYR A 81 9.53 31.49 -4.97
CA TYR A 81 10.92 31.05 -4.78
C TYR A 81 11.21 30.32 -3.46
N ASP A 82 10.34 30.39 -2.44
CA ASP A 82 10.79 30.09 -1.05
C ASP A 82 9.91 29.12 -0.22
N GLN A 83 9.21 28.19 -0.85
CA GLN A 83 8.49 27.13 -0.10
C GLN A 83 9.27 25.82 -0.07
N THR A 84 10.35 25.72 0.72
CA THR A 84 11.01 24.41 0.92
C THR A 84 10.08 23.48 1.71
N GLY A 85 9.70 22.34 1.11
CA GLY A 85 8.83 21.35 1.75
C GLY A 85 9.38 20.86 3.10
N GLN A 86 8.49 20.47 4.02
CA GLN A 86 8.91 20.06 5.36
C GLN A 86 9.79 18.81 5.29
N LYS A 87 11.04 18.94 5.76
CA LYS A 87 11.99 17.82 5.82
C LYS A 87 11.68 16.89 7.00
N GLY A 88 12.07 15.62 6.87
CA GLY A 88 11.97 14.60 7.92
C GLY A 88 10.60 13.92 8.02
N GLY A 89 10.31 13.34 9.19
CA GLY A 89 9.06 12.59 9.44
C GLY A 89 9.15 11.08 9.17
N PHE A 90 10.27 10.58 8.65
CA PHE A 90 10.50 9.15 8.47
C PHE A 90 10.39 8.40 9.80
N LEU A 91 11.14 8.81 10.82
CA LEU A 91 11.14 8.14 12.13
C LEU A 91 9.74 8.11 12.76
N LYS A 92 9.00 9.22 12.69
CA LYS A 92 7.61 9.29 13.18
C LYS A 92 6.72 8.27 12.45
N GLY A 93 6.78 8.24 11.12
CA GLY A 93 6.03 7.27 10.32
C GLY A 93 6.44 5.83 10.56
N PHE A 94 7.73 5.57 10.74
CA PHE A 94 8.29 4.26 11.06
C PHE A 94 7.77 3.75 12.40
N LEU A 95 7.83 4.57 13.45
CA LEU A 95 7.33 4.21 14.78
C LEU A 95 5.82 3.94 14.76
N PHE A 96 5.03 4.72 14.02
CA PHE A 96 3.60 4.43 13.86
C PHE A 96 3.34 3.13 13.09
N GLY A 97 4.11 2.84 12.04
CA GLY A 97 4.01 1.57 11.33
C GLY A 97 4.38 0.40 12.22
N LEU A 98 5.44 0.54 13.02
CA LEU A 98 5.89 -0.48 13.97
C LEU A 98 4.82 -0.74 15.03
N LEU A 99 4.26 0.32 15.62
CA LEU A 99 3.17 0.22 16.58
C LEU A 99 1.93 -0.42 15.96
N GLY A 100 1.57 -0.04 14.73
CA GLY A 100 0.45 -0.63 14.00
C GLY A 100 0.62 -2.13 13.80
N VAL A 101 1.76 -2.57 13.26
CA VAL A 101 2.06 -4.02 13.12
C VAL A 101 2.04 -4.72 14.46
N PHE A 102 2.63 -4.12 15.49
CA PHE A 102 2.64 -4.70 16.83
C PHE A 102 1.23 -4.92 17.38
N VAL A 103 0.33 -3.94 17.27
CA VAL A 103 -1.05 -4.07 17.73
C VAL A 103 -1.77 -5.20 16.99
N VAL A 104 -1.67 -5.26 15.66
CA VAL A 104 -2.32 -6.33 14.88
C VAL A 104 -1.72 -7.70 15.23
N HIS A 105 -0.40 -7.79 15.45
CA HIS A 105 0.25 -9.02 15.91
C HIS A 105 -0.36 -9.48 17.24
N VAL A 106 -0.43 -8.59 18.23
CA VAL A 106 -0.96 -8.92 19.55
C VAL A 106 -2.41 -9.41 19.44
N VAL A 107 -3.25 -8.74 18.65
CA VAL A 107 -4.65 -9.17 18.42
C VAL A 107 -4.71 -10.56 17.80
N LEU A 108 -3.90 -10.84 16.77
CA LEU A 108 -3.86 -12.16 16.14
C LEU A 108 -3.29 -13.24 17.07
N PHE A 109 -2.29 -12.89 17.87
CA PHE A 109 -1.73 -13.79 18.88
C PHE A 109 -2.81 -14.19 19.89
N PHE A 110 -3.55 -13.24 20.42
CA PHE A 110 -4.67 -13.55 21.31
C PHE A 110 -5.76 -14.38 20.60
N ALA A 111 -6.11 -14.05 19.35
CA ALA A 111 -7.08 -14.82 18.58
C ALA A 111 -6.62 -16.27 18.30
N ALA A 112 -5.32 -16.50 18.16
CA ALA A 112 -4.74 -17.82 17.91
C ALA A 112 -4.69 -18.70 19.16
N PHE A 113 -4.39 -18.11 20.32
CA PHE A 113 -4.07 -18.87 21.55
C PHE A 113 -5.11 -18.76 22.66
N THR A 114 -6.13 -17.92 22.52
CA THR A 114 -7.19 -17.84 23.55
C THR A 114 -8.10 -19.07 23.51
N PRO A 115 -8.36 -19.72 24.66
CA PRO A 115 -9.24 -20.89 24.70
C PRO A 115 -10.68 -20.57 24.31
N ALA A 116 -11.10 -19.31 24.42
CA ALA A 116 -12.46 -18.86 24.09
C ALA A 116 -12.73 -18.68 22.59
N ALA A 117 -11.70 -18.73 21.72
CA ALA A 117 -11.88 -18.53 20.29
C ALA A 117 -12.38 -19.81 19.58
N PRO A 118 -13.26 -19.70 18.57
CA PRO A 118 -13.61 -20.83 17.71
C PRO A 118 -12.38 -21.40 16.99
N GLU A 119 -12.34 -22.72 16.77
CA GLU A 119 -11.19 -23.39 16.13
C GLU A 119 -10.85 -22.81 14.74
N ALA A 120 -11.86 -22.43 13.96
CA ALA A 120 -11.65 -21.76 12.67
C ALA A 120 -10.91 -20.42 12.80
N VAL A 121 -11.22 -19.64 13.84
CA VAL A 121 -10.55 -18.35 14.12
C VAL A 121 -9.11 -18.58 14.53
N LYS A 122 -8.85 -19.58 15.39
CA LYS A 122 -7.50 -19.94 15.81
C LYS A 122 -6.63 -20.37 14.63
N ALA A 123 -7.16 -21.19 13.73
CA ALA A 123 -6.46 -21.64 12.53
C ALA A 123 -6.11 -20.48 11.60
N ILE A 124 -7.08 -19.59 11.32
CA ILE A 124 -6.84 -18.40 10.48
C ILE A 124 -5.81 -17.48 11.12
N ALA A 125 -5.94 -17.20 12.42
CA ALA A 125 -5.00 -16.34 13.14
C ALA A 125 -3.58 -16.93 13.15
N SER A 126 -3.44 -18.23 13.38
CA SER A 126 -2.14 -18.93 13.38
C SER A 126 -1.45 -18.84 12.01
N ILE A 127 -2.19 -19.02 10.91
CA ILE A 127 -1.65 -18.86 9.55
C ILE A 127 -1.29 -17.39 9.30
N ALA A 128 -2.12 -16.45 9.74
CA ALA A 128 -1.89 -15.02 9.57
C ALA A 128 -0.67 -14.50 10.37
N LEU A 129 -0.17 -15.23 11.37
CA LEU A 129 1.03 -14.91 12.12
C LEU A 129 2.34 -15.22 11.34
N LEU A 130 2.33 -16.17 10.41
CA LEU A 130 3.51 -16.58 9.64
C LEU A 130 4.25 -15.41 8.93
N PRO A 131 3.57 -14.46 8.25
CA PRO A 131 4.26 -13.38 7.54
C PRO A 131 4.82 -12.27 8.46
N TYR A 132 4.62 -12.32 9.78
CA TYR A 132 4.93 -11.17 10.65
C TYR A 132 6.40 -10.77 10.68
N ALA A 133 7.32 -11.72 10.52
CA ALA A 133 8.75 -11.40 10.40
C ALA A 133 9.03 -10.41 9.25
N VAL A 134 8.33 -10.59 8.12
CA VAL A 134 8.41 -9.69 6.97
C VAL A 134 7.65 -8.39 7.25
N LEU A 135 6.44 -8.48 7.83
CA LEU A 135 5.61 -7.29 8.10
C LEU A 135 6.24 -6.30 9.06
N TYR A 136 6.96 -6.77 10.09
CA TYR A 136 7.71 -5.92 11.02
C TYR A 136 8.83 -5.12 10.36
N THR A 137 9.29 -5.54 9.19
CA THR A 137 10.29 -4.81 8.43
C THR A 137 9.64 -3.92 7.39
N VAL A 138 8.75 -4.49 6.58
CA VAL A 138 8.17 -3.80 5.41
C VAL A 138 7.24 -2.66 5.82
N VAL A 139 6.31 -2.91 6.74
CA VAL A 139 5.28 -1.92 7.07
C VAL A 139 5.90 -0.65 7.70
N PRO A 140 6.80 -0.73 8.70
CA PRO A 140 7.43 0.47 9.26
C PRO A 140 8.24 1.25 8.23
N ILE A 141 8.96 0.58 7.34
CA ILE A 141 9.73 1.24 6.28
C ILE A 141 8.79 1.99 5.34
N VAL A 142 7.72 1.34 4.87
CA VAL A 142 6.73 1.94 3.96
C VAL A 142 6.03 3.13 4.61
N THR A 143 5.55 3.02 5.85
CA THR A 143 4.89 4.12 6.56
C THR A 143 5.85 5.28 6.84
N GLY A 144 7.12 4.99 7.12
CA GLY A 144 8.18 5.98 7.25
C GLY A 144 8.36 6.79 5.96
N TYR A 145 8.50 6.12 4.82
CA TYR A 145 8.63 6.79 3.52
C TYR A 145 7.37 7.58 3.13
N LEU A 146 6.18 7.02 3.33
CA LEU A 146 4.92 7.72 3.05
C LEU A 146 4.78 8.98 3.90
N THR A 147 5.09 8.91 5.20
CA THR A 147 5.02 10.07 6.09
C THR A 147 6.00 11.15 5.68
N ARG A 148 7.25 10.78 5.34
CA ARG A 148 8.26 11.70 4.82
C ARG A 148 7.77 12.35 3.51
N PHE A 149 7.23 11.58 2.60
CA PHE A 149 6.73 12.06 1.31
C PHE A 149 5.57 13.06 1.49
N VAL A 150 4.59 12.72 2.34
CA VAL A 150 3.43 13.56 2.65
C VAL A 150 3.85 14.91 3.23
N ARG A 151 4.84 14.94 4.11
CA ARG A 151 5.38 16.19 4.68
C ARG A 151 6.16 17.00 3.65
N ALA A 152 6.94 16.34 2.81
CA ALA A 152 7.71 16.98 1.75
C ALA A 152 6.83 17.62 0.66
N THR A 153 5.61 17.10 0.47
CA THR A 153 4.62 17.56 -0.51
C THR A 153 3.40 18.23 0.14
N ARG A 154 3.58 18.78 1.35
CA ARG A 154 2.57 19.61 2.00
C ARG A 154 2.57 20.99 1.35
N ILE A 155 1.39 21.42 0.91
CA ILE A 155 1.10 22.75 0.34
C ILE A 155 0.62 23.64 1.48
#